data_AF-A0A1J3G4K7-F1
#
_entry.id   AF-A0A1J3G4K7-F1
#
_cell.length_a   1.000
_cell.length_b   1.000
_cell.length_c   1.000
_cell.angle_alpha   90.00
_cell.angle_beta   90.00
_cell.angle_gamma   90.00
#
_symmetry.space_group_name_H-M   'P 1'
#
loop_
_entity.id
_entity.type
_entity.pdbx_description
1 polymer ?
#
loop_
_entity_poly.entity_id
_entity_poly.type
_entity_poly.pdbx_seq_one_letter_code
_entity_poly.pdbx_strand_id
1 'polypeptide(L)'
;LIDMYAKSGSIHDARKIFDRLAKRDVVSWNSLLTAYAQHGLGKEALCLFEEMRRAEIAPNEISFLSVLTACSHSGLLDEGWHYFELM
;
A
#
# COMPACT_ATOMS: atom_id res chain seq x y z
N LEU A 1 -5.63 8.65 10.90
CA LEU A 1 -5.50 7.51 11.86
C LEU A 1 -4.52 6.47 11.33
N ILE A 2 -4.75 5.85 10.16
CA ILE A 2 -3.82 4.90 9.54
C ILE A 2 -2.39 5.47 9.45
N ASP A 3 -2.22 6.67 8.89
CA ASP A 3 -0.94 7.37 8.79
C ASP A 3 -0.27 7.63 10.16
N MET A 4 -1.07 7.93 11.20
CA MET A 4 -0.55 8.20 12.54
C MET A 4 0.00 6.93 13.21
N TYR A 5 -0.73 5.81 13.14
CA TYR A 5 -0.29 4.52 13.67
C TYR A 5 0.88 3.93 12.87
N ALA A 6 0.92 4.18 11.56
CA ALA A 6 2.06 3.81 10.73
C ALA A 6 3.34 4.56 11.16
N LYS A 7 3.24 5.88 11.40
CA LYS A 7 4.37 6.71 11.85
C LYS A 7 4.85 6.39 13.26
N SER A 8 3.99 5.84 14.12
CA SER A 8 4.39 5.36 15.46
C SER A 8 5.00 3.96 15.48
N GLY A 9 5.27 3.35 14.31
CA GLY A 9 5.82 1.99 14.20
C GLY A 9 4.80 0.88 14.43
N SER A 10 3.52 1.21 14.64
CA SER A 10 2.45 0.25 14.93
C SER A 10 1.71 -0.13 13.64
N ILE A 11 2.44 -0.68 12.66
CA ILE A 11 1.88 -1.01 11.34
C ILE A 11 0.72 -2.02 11.40
N HIS A 12 0.77 -2.95 12.35
CA HIS A 12 -0.31 -3.92 12.58
C HIS A 12 -1.60 -3.24 13.05
N ASP A 13 -1.50 -2.19 13.87
CA ASP A 13 -2.68 -1.44 14.32
C ASP A 13 -3.22 -0.54 13.20
N ALA A 14 -2.35 0.01 12.35
CA ALA A 14 -2.77 0.68 11.12
C ALA A 14 -3.59 -0.26 10.21
N ARG A 15 -3.16 -1.52 10.04
CA ARG A 15 -3.93 -2.56 9.31
C ARG A 15 -5.28 -2.85 9.98
N LYS A 16 -5.32 -3.05 11.30
CA LYS A 16 -6.59 -3.30 12.02
C LYS A 16 -7.59 -2.15 11.86
N ILE A 17 -7.12 -0.90 11.87
CA ILE A 17 -7.97 0.27 11.66
C ILE A 17 -8.51 0.27 10.24
N PHE A 18 -7.65 0.04 9.25
CA PHE A 18 -8.04 -0.09 7.85
C PHE A 18 -9.10 -1.19 7.65
N ASP A 19 -8.90 -2.35 8.27
CA ASP A 19 -9.83 -3.47 8.18
C ASP A 19 -11.21 -3.15 8.78
N ARG A 20 -11.25 -2.30 9.82
CA ARG A 20 -12.48 -1.85 10.49
C ARG A 20 -13.22 -0.71 9.79
N LEU A 21 -12.64 -0.11 8.73
CA LEU A 21 -13.34 0.93 7.98
C LEU A 21 -14.55 0.35 7.26
N ALA A 22 -15.74 0.92 7.54
CA ALA A 22 -16.98 0.51 6.87
C ALA A 22 -16.95 0.79 5.36
N LYS A 23 -16.25 1.84 4.94
CA LYS A 23 -15.99 2.16 3.54
C LYS A 23 -14.52 2.51 3.38
N ARG A 24 -13.83 1.82 2.48
CA ARG A 24 -12.45 2.08 2.11
C ARG A 24 -12.43 2.80 0.78
N ASP A 25 -11.82 3.99 0.76
CA ASP A 25 -11.60 4.78 -0.45
C ASP A 25 -10.11 4.79 -0.83
N VAL A 26 -9.81 5.36 -2.00
CA VAL A 26 -8.44 5.46 -2.53
C VAL A 26 -7.46 6.05 -1.51
N VAL A 27 -7.90 6.99 -0.67
CA VAL A 27 -7.05 7.64 0.34
C VAL A 27 -6.70 6.66 1.46
N SER A 28 -7.66 5.88 1.95
CA SER A 28 -7.42 4.88 2.98
C SER A 28 -6.49 3.76 2.50
N TRP A 29 -6.63 3.31 1.25
CA TRP A 29 -5.73 2.33 0.62
C TRP A 29 -4.31 2.88 0.48
N ASN A 30 -4.16 4.09 -0.08
CA ASN A 30 -2.88 4.74 -0.28
C ASN A 30 -2.15 5.01 1.03
N SER A 31 -2.89 5.32 2.10
CA SER A 31 -2.33 5.51 3.43
C SER A 31 -1.63 4.24 3.94
N LEU A 32 -2.27 3.07 3.77
CA LEU A 32 -1.69 1.81 4.22
C LEU A 32 -0.61 1.28 3.26
N LEU A 33 -0.77 1.47 1.95
CA LEU A 33 0.27 1.17 0.95
C LEU A 33 1.56 1.94 1.23
N THR A 34 1.46 3.25 1.44
CA THR A 34 2.61 4.11 1.78
C THR A 34 3.26 3.64 3.08
N ALA A 35 2.45 3.27 4.07
CA ALA A 35 2.96 2.74 5.33
C ALA A 35 3.76 1.45 5.12
N TYR A 36 3.23 0.48 4.38
CA TYR A 36 3.98 -0.75 4.07
C TYR A 36 5.28 -0.47 3.32
N ALA A 37 5.27 0.44 2.34
CA ALA A 37 6.47 0.84 1.62
C ALA A 37 7.55 1.46 2.53
N GLN A 38 7.15 2.33 3.46
CA GLN A 38 8.07 2.98 4.42
C GLN A 38 8.66 2.01 5.45
N HIS A 39 7.92 0.96 5.79
CA HIS A 39 8.36 -0.08 6.73
C HIS A 39 9.09 -1.25 6.06
N GLY A 40 9.37 -1.17 4.77
CA GLY A 40 10.08 -2.23 4.02
C GLY A 40 9.25 -3.51 3.81
N LEU A 41 7.93 -3.42 4.02
CA LEU A 41 6.97 -4.52 3.89
C LEU A 41 6.46 -4.60 2.44
N GLY A 42 7.39 -4.79 1.50
CA GLY A 42 7.08 -4.67 0.07
C GLY A 42 6.08 -5.71 -0.41
N LYS A 43 6.20 -6.97 0.03
CA LYS A 43 5.26 -8.03 -0.34
C LYS A 43 3.84 -7.73 0.14
N GLU A 44 3.71 -7.21 1.36
CA GLU A 44 2.44 -6.78 1.93
C GLU A 44 1.85 -5.59 1.17
N ALA A 45 2.68 -4.65 0.71
CA ALA A 45 2.25 -3.56 -0.16
C ALA A 45 1.69 -4.09 -1.49
N LEU A 46 2.35 -5.07 -2.12
CA LEU A 46 1.87 -5.68 -3.37
C LEU A 46 0.56 -6.42 -3.18
N CYS A 47 0.45 -7.23 -2.13
CA CYS A 47 -0.80 -7.91 -1.78
C CYS A 47 -1.93 -6.90 -1.55
N LEU A 48 -1.66 -5.81 -0.84
CA LEU A 48 -2.65 -4.77 -0.57
C LEU A 48 -3.08 -4.04 -1.85
N PHE A 49 -2.17 -3.80 -2.80
CA PHE A 49 -2.49 -3.19 -4.09
C PHE A 49 -3.41 -4.08 -4.92
N GLU A 50 -3.16 -5.40 -4.93
CA GLU A 50 -4.05 -6.36 -5.58
C GLU A 50 -5.41 -6.48 -4.88
N GLU A 51 -5.45 -6.40 -3.54
CA GLU A 51 -6.70 -6.28 -2.78
C GLU A 51 -7.49 -5.03 -3.18
N MET A 52 -6.82 -3.88 -3.37
CA MET A 52 -7.44 -2.62 -3.83
C MET A 52 -8.10 -2.78 -5.21
N ARG A 53 -7.39 -3.40 -6.15
CA ARG A 53 -7.90 -3.66 -7.51
C ARG A 53 -9.10 -4.61 -7.51
N ARG A 54 -9.03 -5.68 -6.70
CA ARG A 54 -10.15 -6.64 -6.54
C ARG A 54 -11.36 -6.02 -5.87
N ALA A 55 -11.16 -5.00 -5.03
CA ALA A 55 -12.23 -4.19 -4.45
C ALA A 55 -12.80 -3.13 -5.42
N GLU A 56 -12.38 -3.15 -6.70
CA GLU A 56 -12.79 -2.21 -7.75
C GLU A 56 -12.50 -0.74 -7.40
N ILE A 57 -11.51 -0.51 -6.53
CA ILE A 57 -11.02 0.83 -6.24
C ILE A 57 -9.88 1.14 -7.21
N ALA A 58 -10.11 2.10 -8.11
CA ALA A 58 -9.12 2.50 -9.11
C ALA A 58 -7.83 3.02 -8.43
N PRO A 59 -6.67 2.40 -8.70
CA PRO A 59 -5.38 2.95 -8.31
C PRO A 59 -5.14 4.32 -8.94
N ASN A 60 -4.42 5.18 -8.24
CA ASN A 60 -3.97 6.46 -8.78
C ASN A 60 -2.44 6.58 -8.67
N GLU A 61 -1.89 7.72 -9.09
CA GLU A 61 -0.45 7.99 -9.08
C GLU A 61 0.20 7.71 -7.72
N ILE A 62 -0.49 8.03 -6.62
CA ILE A 62 0.01 7.77 -5.27
C ILE A 62 0.06 6.26 -4.99
N SER A 63 -0.94 5.51 -5.41
CA SER A 63 -0.97 4.04 -5.27
C SER A 63 0.25 3.40 -5.95
N PHE A 64 0.52 3.79 -7.21
CA PHE A 64 1.67 3.29 -7.97
C PHE A 64 3.00 3.75 -7.36
N LEU A 65 3.11 5.00 -6.95
CA LEU A 65 4.31 5.51 -6.27
C LEU A 65 4.62 4.71 -5.00
N SER A 66 3.60 4.41 -4.18
CA SER A 66 3.78 3.59 -2.98
C SER A 66 4.28 2.18 -3.32
N VAL A 67 3.69 1.54 -4.34
CA VAL A 67 4.08 0.20 -4.80
C VAL A 67 5.52 0.17 -5.34
N LEU A 68 5.90 1.14 -6.16
CA LEU A 68 7.26 1.24 -6.71
C LEU A 68 8.30 1.51 -5.61
N THR A 69 7.94 2.35 -4.63
CA THR A 69 8.78 2.60 -3.45
C THR A 69 8.97 1.32 -2.64
N ALA A 70 7.89 0.57 -2.39
CA ALA A 70 7.94 -0.74 -1.74
C ALA A 70 8.85 -1.72 -2.50
N CYS A 71 8.73 -1.78 -3.83
CA CYS A 71 9.56 -2.65 -4.65
C CYS A 71 11.04 -2.27 -4.57
N SER A 72 11.35 -0.97 -4.63
CA SER A 72 12.71 -0.45 -4.50
C SER A 72 13.33 -0.80 -3.14
N HIS A 73 12.59 -0.62 -2.04
CA HIS A 73 13.08 -0.93 -0.69
C HIS A 73 13.24 -2.43 -0.43
N SER A 74 12.39 -3.28 -1.03
CA SER A 74 12.41 -4.73 -0.81
C SER A 74 13.19 -5.52 -1.87
N GLY A 75 13.78 -4.86 -2.87
CA GLY A 75 14.53 -5.51 -3.96
C GLY A 75 13.67 -6.31 -4.93
N LEU A 76 12.37 -5.99 -5.04
CA LEU A 76 11.39 -6.65 -5.91
C LEU A 76 11.41 -6.02 -7.30
N LEU A 77 12.52 -6.21 -8.04
CA LEU A 77 12.75 -5.51 -9.32
C LEU A 77 11.77 -5.95 -10.42
N ASP A 78 11.49 -7.25 -10.51
CA ASP A 78 10.59 -7.79 -11.54
C ASP A 78 9.15 -7.30 -11.32
N GLU A 79 8.69 -7.30 -10.06
CA GLU A 79 7.39 -6.76 -9.70
C GLU A 79 7.34 -5.25 -9.90
N GLY A 80 8.41 -4.53 -9.52
CA GLY A 80 8.53 -3.09 -9.73
C GLY A 80 8.41 -2.72 -11.21
N TRP A 81 9.07 -3.47 -12.10
CA TRP A 81 8.95 -3.29 -13.54
C TRP A 81 7.54 -3.57 -14.04
N HIS A 82 6.93 -4.68 -13.59
CA HIS A 82 5.56 -5.02 -13.95
C HIS A 82 4.55 -3.91 -13.60
N TYR A 83 4.61 -3.36 -12.38
CA TYR A 83 3.70 -2.29 -11.97
C TYR A 83 4.00 -0.95 -12.63
N PHE A 84 5.25 -0.68 -13.03
CA PHE A 84 5.61 0.51 -13.78
C PHE A 84 4.94 0.54 -15.16
N GLU A 85 4.85 -0.61 -15.84
CA GLU A 85 4.16 -0.74 -17.14
C GLU A 85 2.63 -0.63 -17.03
N LEU A 86 2.06 -0.81 -15.84
CA LEU A 86 0.61 -0.76 -15.57
C LEU A 86 0.09 0.64 -15.17
N MET A 87 1.00 1.60 -14.94
CA MET A 87 0.66 2.99 -14.58
C MET A 87 0.02 3.73 -15.75
#